data_AF-A0A8J3Q2B9-F1
#
_entry.id   AF-A0A8J3Q2B9-F1
#
_cell.length_a   1.000
_cell.length_b   1.000
_cell.length_c   1.000
_cell.angle_alpha   90.00
_cell.angle_beta   90.00
_cell.angle_gamma   90.00
#
_symmetry.space_group_name_H-M   'P 1'
#
loop_
_entity.id
_entity.type
_entity.pdbx_description
1 polymer ?
#
loop_
_entity_poly.entity_id
_entity_poly.type
_entity_poly.pdbx_seq_one_letter_code
_entity_poly.pdbx_strand_id
1 'polypeptide(L)'
;MLLLRRIGVVAVSAVLGVALAGPAAHADWTFYRTDPHLIACWEKVNAYGGVYQVSNGLLNGTGGWHSARVLVNRPWVGITADQTYVAAPGEWKIGAIANVAIVPGDEYLVDLDGARAVGIPAHGIPFYMNHCQVSESPLQNIREAISFGLAQLDSVYTGGCADPWRFGVIPQQNMWHNGSCLNQNNYFQPAGVKGFDCSGLIFKMFEYAGVWFPWASSTDMKNALPRIDKSQLQVGDLLIKYGHVAMYLGDGNGDGIPSMLEARPRWGNPDGSMTGVMISDAREYIGSGEFTAHRVTWA
;
A
#
# COMPACT_ATOMS: atom_id res chain seq x y z
N MET A 1 -38.53 -29.83 59.65
CA MET A 1 -39.17 -28.69 58.96
C MET A 1 -38.06 -27.88 58.28
N LEU A 2 -38.09 -27.83 56.95
CA LEU A 2 -37.24 -27.08 56.00
C LEU A 2 -35.70 -27.25 56.04
N LEU A 3 -35.18 -28.10 55.13
CA LEU A 3 -33.88 -27.90 54.49
C LEU A 3 -34.01 -26.77 53.45
N LEU A 4 -33.30 -25.66 53.61
CA LEU A 4 -33.12 -24.66 52.56
C LEU A 4 -31.98 -25.08 51.61
N ARG A 5 -32.33 -25.52 50.41
CA ARG A 5 -31.43 -25.61 49.25
C ARG A 5 -31.00 -24.18 48.86
N ARG A 6 -29.72 -23.85 49.01
CA ARG A 6 -29.12 -22.70 48.31
C ARG A 6 -28.71 -23.16 46.91
N ILE A 7 -29.44 -22.68 45.91
CA ILE A 7 -29.06 -22.77 44.50
C ILE A 7 -27.93 -21.75 44.29
N GLY A 8 -26.73 -22.24 44.03
CA GLY A 8 -25.63 -21.40 43.58
C GLY A 8 -25.88 -20.94 42.15
N VAL A 9 -26.18 -19.66 41.97
CA VAL A 9 -26.21 -19.02 40.65
C VAL A 9 -24.76 -18.87 40.19
N VAL A 10 -24.35 -19.67 39.21
CA VAL A 10 -23.12 -19.44 38.46
C VAL A 10 -23.36 -18.23 37.57
N ALA A 11 -22.80 -17.10 37.94
CA ALA A 11 -22.73 -15.93 37.07
C ALA A 11 -21.75 -16.23 35.93
N VAL A 12 -22.29 -16.73 34.80
CA VAL A 12 -21.56 -16.78 33.54
C VAL A 12 -21.36 -15.34 33.10
N SER A 13 -20.16 -14.82 33.32
CA SER A 13 -19.73 -13.56 32.72
C SER A 13 -19.58 -13.80 31.22
N ALA A 14 -20.64 -13.51 30.47
CA ALA A 14 -20.56 -13.38 29.03
C ALA A 14 -19.72 -12.14 28.75
N VAL A 15 -18.41 -12.33 28.57
CA VAL A 15 -17.58 -11.35 27.86
C VAL A 15 -18.12 -11.33 26.44
N LEU A 16 -19.04 -10.40 26.16
CA LEU A 16 -19.29 -9.94 24.81
C LEU A 16 -17.98 -9.33 24.32
N GLY A 17 -17.13 -10.17 23.73
CA GLY A 17 -16.10 -9.71 22.84
C GLY A 17 -16.81 -9.01 21.70
N VAL A 18 -16.89 -7.68 21.79
CA VAL A 18 -17.11 -6.85 20.61
C VAL A 18 -15.90 -7.14 19.73
N ALA A 19 -16.06 -8.06 18.79
CA ALA A 19 -15.20 -8.13 17.65
C ALA A 19 -15.32 -6.78 16.97
N LEU A 20 -14.38 -5.89 17.25
CA LEU A 20 -14.14 -4.74 16.40
C LEU A 20 -13.83 -5.35 15.05
N ALA A 21 -14.81 -5.34 14.15
CA ALA A 21 -14.59 -5.55 12.74
C ALA A 21 -13.59 -4.47 12.34
N GLY A 22 -12.31 -4.81 12.34
CA GLY A 22 -11.29 -3.95 11.78
C GLY A 22 -11.69 -3.65 10.34
N PRO A 23 -11.52 -2.42 9.87
CA PRO A 23 -11.73 -2.14 8.46
C PRO A 23 -10.87 -3.12 7.65
N ALA A 24 -11.45 -3.68 6.59
CA ALA A 24 -10.73 -4.54 5.67
C ALA A 24 -9.52 -3.75 5.15
N ALA A 25 -8.31 -4.26 5.40
CA ALA A 25 -7.11 -3.75 4.75
C ALA A 25 -7.24 -4.06 3.26
N HIS A 26 -7.16 -3.03 2.41
CA HIS A 26 -7.42 -3.08 0.98
C HIS A 26 -6.16 -2.86 0.13
N ALA A 27 -4.99 -2.72 0.77
CA ALA A 27 -3.71 -2.65 0.10
C ALA A 27 -3.36 -3.99 -0.61
N ASP A 28 -3.16 -3.86 -1.91
CA ASP A 28 -2.77 -4.88 -2.90
C ASP A 28 -1.42 -5.57 -2.61
N TRP A 29 -0.66 -4.96 -1.71
CA TRP A 29 0.57 -5.47 -1.13
C TRP A 29 0.45 -5.26 0.37
N THR A 30 0.85 -6.25 1.17
CA THR A 30 1.17 -5.93 2.54
C THR A 30 2.56 -5.29 2.53
N PHE A 31 2.57 -3.96 2.42
CA PHE A 31 3.75 -3.19 2.78
C PHE A 31 3.89 -3.28 4.28
N TYR A 32 4.95 -3.94 4.71
CA TYR A 32 5.37 -3.78 6.07
C TYR A 32 6.04 -2.43 6.13
N ARG A 33 5.52 -1.55 7.00
CA ARG A 33 6.03 -0.20 7.22
C ARG A 33 7.39 -0.25 7.91
N THR A 34 8.38 -0.83 7.23
CA THR A 34 9.77 -0.94 7.63
C THR A 34 10.62 -0.05 6.75
N ASP A 35 11.81 0.29 7.23
CA ASP A 35 12.87 0.96 6.47
C ASP A 35 14.15 0.12 6.65
N PRO A 36 14.60 -0.65 5.64
CA PRO A 36 14.09 -0.80 4.26
C PRO A 36 12.69 -1.42 4.18
N HIS A 37 12.01 -1.25 3.05
CA HIS A 37 10.64 -1.72 2.89
C HIS A 37 10.59 -3.21 2.56
N LEU A 38 9.84 -3.97 3.36
CA LEU A 38 9.45 -5.33 3.05
C LEU A 38 8.09 -5.33 2.35
N ILE A 39 7.98 -6.12 1.29
CA ILE A 39 6.75 -6.25 0.51
C ILE A 39 6.32 -7.71 0.44
N ALA A 40 5.02 -7.95 0.53
CA ALA A 40 4.40 -9.23 0.23
C ALA A 40 3.24 -9.01 -0.75
N CYS A 41 3.33 -9.60 -1.94
CA CYS A 41 2.23 -9.74 -2.89
C CYS A 41 1.55 -11.07 -2.63
N TRP A 42 0.23 -11.09 -2.58
CA TRP A 42 -0.53 -12.29 -2.26
C TRP A 42 -1.39 -12.69 -3.44
N GLU A 43 -1.32 -13.96 -3.83
CA GLU A 43 -2.13 -14.55 -4.89
C GLU A 43 -2.94 -15.70 -4.32
N LYS A 44 -4.27 -15.60 -4.39
CA LYS A 44 -5.14 -16.70 -3.96
C LYS A 44 -5.16 -17.82 -5.01
N VAL A 45 -4.70 -19.00 -4.63
CA VAL A 45 -4.79 -20.22 -5.45
C VAL A 45 -5.98 -21.07 -5.00
N ASN A 46 -6.93 -21.27 -5.91
CA ASN A 46 -8.15 -22.06 -5.67
C ASN A 46 -7.91 -23.58 -5.60
N ALA A 47 -6.66 -24.05 -5.74
CA ALA A 47 -6.34 -25.47 -5.86
C ALA A 47 -6.67 -26.31 -4.60
N TYR A 48 -6.80 -25.71 -3.41
CA TYR A 48 -7.06 -26.46 -2.17
C TYR A 48 -7.90 -25.67 -1.13
N GLY A 49 -8.98 -25.00 -1.54
CA GLY A 49 -9.94 -24.43 -0.59
C GLY A 49 -9.48 -23.16 0.14
N GLY A 50 -8.68 -22.31 -0.52
CA GLY A 50 -8.26 -21.00 0.02
C GLY A 50 -6.79 -20.91 0.41
N VAL A 51 -5.90 -21.54 -0.37
CA VAL A 51 -4.45 -21.41 -0.22
C VAL A 51 -4.02 -20.08 -0.83
N TYR A 52 -3.10 -19.38 -0.17
CA TYR A 52 -2.43 -18.21 -0.73
C TYR A 52 -1.03 -18.61 -1.19
N GLN A 53 -0.62 -18.16 -2.38
CA GLN A 53 0.77 -17.97 -2.74
C GLN A 53 1.17 -16.55 -2.37
N VAL A 54 2.41 -16.35 -1.92
CA VAL A 54 2.90 -15.03 -1.55
C VAL A 54 4.21 -14.76 -2.26
N SER A 55 4.31 -13.72 -3.07
CA SER A 55 5.59 -13.26 -3.61
C SER A 55 6.17 -12.20 -2.70
N ASN A 56 7.32 -12.49 -2.09
CA ASN A 56 7.98 -11.58 -1.16
C ASN A 56 9.10 -10.80 -1.82
N GLY A 57 9.32 -9.58 -1.35
CA GLY A 57 10.40 -8.73 -1.81
C GLY A 57 10.97 -7.87 -0.69
N LEU A 58 12.21 -7.45 -0.91
CA LEU A 58 12.91 -6.48 -0.09
C LEU A 58 13.30 -5.30 -0.98
N LEU A 59 12.69 -4.13 -0.76
CA LEU A 59 13.15 -2.85 -1.33
C LEU A 59 14.12 -2.21 -0.37
N ASN A 60 15.39 -2.26 -0.72
CA ASN A 60 16.40 -1.57 0.02
C ASN A 60 16.63 -0.17 -0.55
N GLY A 61 15.89 0.81 -0.05
CA GLY A 61 16.11 2.23 -0.35
C GLY A 61 17.15 2.92 0.54
N THR A 62 17.89 2.17 1.37
CA THR A 62 18.84 2.74 2.33
C THR A 62 20.28 2.69 1.80
N GLY A 63 21.21 3.31 2.53
CA GLY A 63 22.65 3.23 2.24
C GLY A 63 23.35 1.95 2.76
N GLY A 64 22.63 1.05 3.42
CA GLY A 64 23.16 -0.16 4.05
C GLY A 64 22.73 -1.43 3.33
N TRP A 65 23.37 -2.57 3.64
CA TRP A 65 22.87 -3.88 3.24
C TRP A 65 21.81 -4.34 4.23
N HIS A 66 20.76 -4.98 3.74
CA HIS A 66 19.68 -5.47 4.59
C HIS A 66 19.29 -6.90 4.24
N SER A 67 18.84 -7.65 5.26
CA SER A 67 18.38 -9.02 5.11
C SER A 67 16.94 -9.19 5.56
N ALA A 68 16.14 -9.87 4.74
CA ALA A 68 14.76 -10.22 5.04
C ALA A 68 14.64 -11.75 5.12
N ARG A 69 14.12 -12.28 6.22
CA ARG A 69 13.81 -13.70 6.36
C ARG A 69 12.31 -13.91 6.45
N VAL A 70 11.76 -14.69 5.54
CA VAL A 70 10.34 -15.03 5.48
C VAL A 70 10.14 -16.45 5.96
N LEU A 71 9.18 -16.63 6.87
CA LEU A 71 8.84 -17.90 7.49
C LEU A 71 7.34 -18.13 7.39
N VAL A 72 6.94 -19.39 7.17
CA VAL A 72 5.57 -19.83 7.44
C VAL A 72 5.61 -20.90 8.51
N ASN A 73 4.94 -20.61 9.62
CA ASN A 73 4.83 -21.51 10.75
C ASN A 73 3.44 -22.13 10.76
N ARG A 74 3.36 -23.45 10.61
CA ARG A 74 2.11 -24.17 10.76
C ARG A 74 1.99 -24.70 12.18
N PRO A 75 0.93 -24.33 12.93
CA PRO A 75 0.71 -24.88 14.27
C PRO A 75 0.81 -26.41 14.25
N TRP A 76 1.54 -26.96 15.22
CA TRP A 76 1.75 -28.41 15.40
C TRP A 76 2.63 -29.11 14.35
N VAL A 77 3.02 -28.44 13.27
CA VAL A 77 3.95 -28.96 12.26
C VAL A 77 5.31 -28.26 12.38
N GLY A 78 5.32 -26.97 12.68
CA GLY A 78 6.51 -26.12 12.74
C GLY A 78 6.70 -25.30 11.46
N ILE A 79 7.95 -24.90 11.20
CA ILE A 79 8.29 -24.08 10.03
C ILE A 79 8.14 -24.92 8.75
N THR A 80 7.18 -24.55 7.90
CA THR A 80 6.89 -25.20 6.61
C THR A 80 7.58 -24.52 5.44
N ALA A 81 8.04 -23.28 5.63
CA ALA A 81 8.90 -22.57 4.70
C ALA A 81 9.80 -21.58 5.43
N ASP A 82 11.03 -21.43 4.93
CA ASP A 82 12.06 -20.56 5.46
C ASP A 82 12.92 -20.06 4.29
N GLN A 83 12.86 -18.78 4.00
CA GLN A 83 13.65 -18.16 2.94
C GLN A 83 14.30 -16.89 3.46
N THR A 84 15.51 -16.60 2.99
CA THR A 84 16.24 -15.38 3.34
C THR A 84 16.72 -14.67 2.08
N TYR A 85 16.52 -13.35 2.05
CA TYR A 85 16.95 -12.43 1.02
C TYR A 85 17.96 -11.46 1.61
N VAL A 86 18.87 -10.97 0.76
CA VAL A 86 19.84 -9.93 1.11
C VAL A 86 19.88 -8.94 -0.05
N ALA A 87 19.47 -7.70 0.19
CA ALA A 87 19.46 -6.64 -0.81
C ALA A 87 20.57 -5.62 -0.53
N ALA A 88 21.33 -5.26 -1.55
CA ALA A 88 22.30 -4.18 -1.54
C ALA A 88 21.60 -2.80 -1.48
N PRO A 89 22.33 -1.71 -1.13
CA PRO A 89 21.80 -0.35 -1.22
C PRO A 89 21.19 -0.07 -2.61
N GLY A 90 19.95 0.41 -2.66
CA GLY A 90 19.23 0.70 -3.91
C GLY A 90 18.70 -0.51 -4.67
N GLU A 91 18.95 -1.72 -4.17
CA GLU A 91 18.54 -2.95 -4.83
C GLU A 91 17.09 -3.28 -4.50
N TRP A 92 16.33 -3.60 -5.54
CA TRP A 92 15.04 -4.26 -5.37
C TRP A 92 15.22 -5.75 -5.61
N LYS A 93 15.27 -6.54 -4.54
CA LYS A 93 15.22 -7.99 -4.68
C LYS A 93 13.78 -8.46 -4.67
N ILE A 94 13.23 -8.60 -5.86
CA ILE A 94 12.07 -9.46 -6.14
C ILE A 94 12.62 -10.76 -6.72
N GLY A 95 12.70 -11.81 -5.91
CA GLY A 95 13.27 -13.09 -6.32
C GLY A 95 12.20 -14.09 -6.73
N ALA A 96 12.56 -15.01 -7.65
CA ALA A 96 11.72 -16.16 -8.00
C ALA A 96 11.31 -16.96 -6.75
N ILE A 97 10.01 -16.96 -6.47
CA ILE A 97 9.27 -17.96 -5.69
C ILE A 97 9.83 -18.22 -4.28
N ALA A 98 9.35 -17.44 -3.32
CA ALA A 98 8.76 -18.07 -2.15
C ALA A 98 7.27 -18.28 -2.43
N ASN A 99 6.85 -19.13 -3.37
CA ASN A 99 5.43 -19.51 -3.41
C ASN A 99 5.15 -20.30 -2.13
N VAL A 100 4.91 -19.60 -1.03
CA VAL A 100 4.60 -20.21 0.23
C VAL A 100 3.11 -20.40 0.21
N ALA A 101 2.70 -21.65 0.08
CA ALA A 101 1.33 -22.06 0.25
C ALA A 101 0.95 -21.87 1.72
N ILE A 102 0.24 -20.78 2.01
CA ILE A 102 -0.26 -20.49 3.35
C ILE A 102 -1.69 -21.02 3.43
N VAL A 103 -1.96 -21.87 4.44
CA VAL A 103 -3.28 -22.48 4.64
C VAL A 103 -3.93 -21.92 5.92
N PRO A 104 -5.26 -22.09 6.10
CA PRO A 104 -5.93 -21.64 7.31
C PRO A 104 -5.26 -22.20 8.59
N GLY A 105 -4.90 -21.29 9.50
CA GLY A 105 -4.24 -21.60 10.76
C GLY A 105 -2.72 -21.38 10.76
N ASP A 106 -2.08 -21.24 9.60
CA ASP A 106 -0.66 -20.91 9.52
C ASP A 106 -0.39 -19.47 10.01
N GLU A 107 0.85 -19.20 10.44
CA GLU A 107 1.36 -17.87 10.72
C GLU A 107 2.41 -17.48 9.68
N TYR A 108 2.21 -16.34 9.03
CA TYR A 108 3.15 -15.72 8.13
C TYR A 108 4.03 -14.73 8.89
N LEU A 109 5.34 -14.96 8.88
CA LEU A 109 6.30 -14.19 9.67
C LEU A 109 7.38 -13.63 8.76
N VAL A 110 7.76 -12.38 8.99
CA VAL A 110 8.90 -11.75 8.31
C VAL A 110 9.80 -11.09 9.33
N ASP A 111 11.08 -11.43 9.28
CA ASP A 111 12.13 -10.81 10.07
C ASP A 111 12.97 -9.91 9.15
N LEU A 112 13.25 -8.68 9.58
CA LEU A 112 14.17 -7.75 8.93
C LEU A 112 15.39 -7.57 9.82
N ASP A 113 16.58 -7.84 9.28
CA ASP A 113 17.86 -7.79 9.99
C ASP A 113 17.85 -8.56 11.32
N GLY A 114 17.13 -9.69 11.32
CA GLY A 114 16.98 -10.57 12.49
C GLY A 114 15.91 -10.12 13.50
N ALA A 115 15.24 -8.99 13.29
CA ALA A 115 14.13 -8.52 14.12
C ALA A 115 12.77 -8.79 13.45
N ARG A 116 11.80 -9.26 14.23
CA ARG A 116 10.43 -9.50 13.74
C ARG A 116 9.79 -8.21 13.24
N ALA A 117 9.61 -8.11 11.93
CA ALA A 117 8.89 -7.00 11.29
C ALA A 117 7.38 -7.31 11.17
N VAL A 118 7.03 -8.60 11.02
CA VAL A 118 5.68 -9.02 10.62
C VAL A 118 5.28 -10.32 11.28
N GLY A 119 4.09 -10.36 11.87
CA GLY A 119 3.41 -11.60 12.21
C GLY A 119 1.93 -11.50 11.85
N ILE A 120 1.51 -12.22 10.81
CA ILE A 120 0.12 -12.24 10.35
C ILE A 120 -0.39 -13.68 10.42
N PRO A 121 -1.44 -13.97 11.21
CA PRO A 121 -2.09 -15.27 11.13
C PRO A 121 -2.87 -15.38 9.81
N ALA A 122 -2.98 -16.57 9.23
CA ALA A 122 -3.55 -16.76 7.89
C ALA A 122 -4.98 -16.20 7.73
N HIS A 123 -5.78 -16.21 8.80
CA HIS A 123 -7.13 -15.63 8.80
C HIS A 123 -7.15 -14.09 8.84
N GLY A 124 -6.03 -13.46 9.20
CA GLY A 124 -5.82 -12.02 9.15
C GLY A 124 -5.35 -11.52 7.77
N ILE A 125 -5.11 -12.41 6.81
CA ILE A 125 -4.80 -12.05 5.42
C ILE A 125 -6.11 -11.67 4.72
N PRO A 126 -6.27 -10.42 4.24
CA PRO A 126 -7.50 -9.98 3.59
C PRO A 126 -7.85 -10.82 2.35
N PHE A 127 -9.13 -11.21 2.24
CA PHE A 127 -9.65 -12.09 1.18
C PHE A 127 -9.63 -11.50 -0.24
N TYR A 128 -9.30 -10.20 -0.38
CA TYR A 128 -9.46 -9.39 -1.59
C TYR A 128 -8.15 -8.77 -2.09
N MET A 129 -6.99 -9.25 -1.61
CA MET A 129 -5.69 -8.78 -2.12
C MET A 129 -5.50 -9.25 -3.56
N ASN A 130 -5.24 -8.33 -4.50
CA ASN A 130 -5.06 -8.65 -5.91
C ASN A 130 -3.56 -8.78 -6.28
N HIS A 131 -3.41 -9.43 -7.42
CA HIS A 131 -2.20 -9.90 -8.07
C HIS A 131 -1.18 -8.78 -8.31
N CYS A 132 0.09 -9.02 -7.96
CA CYS A 132 1.26 -8.15 -8.09
C CYS A 132 1.19 -7.07 -9.21
N GLN A 133 0.43 -5.99 -9.01
CA GLN A 133 0.05 -5.05 -10.09
C GLN A 133 1.19 -4.16 -10.62
N VAL A 134 2.42 -4.32 -10.10
CA VAL A 134 3.54 -3.42 -10.39
C VAL A 134 4.61 -4.14 -11.20
N SER A 135 4.89 -3.64 -12.41
CA SER A 135 6.06 -4.02 -13.19
C SER A 135 7.31 -3.28 -12.68
N GLU A 136 8.48 -3.90 -12.77
CA GLU A 136 9.72 -3.26 -12.36
C GLU A 136 10.16 -2.15 -13.35
N SER A 137 10.62 -1.01 -12.81
CA SER A 137 11.31 0.00 -13.60
C SER A 137 12.81 -0.29 -13.66
N PRO A 138 13.46 -0.12 -14.83
CA PRO A 138 14.91 -0.26 -14.93
C PRO A 138 15.67 0.83 -14.14
N LEU A 139 15.02 1.95 -13.81
CA LEU A 139 15.63 3.08 -13.13
C LEU A 139 15.48 2.97 -11.60
N GLN A 140 16.60 3.04 -10.87
CA GLN A 140 16.63 2.89 -9.41
C GLN A 140 15.79 3.94 -8.68
N ASN A 141 15.96 5.21 -9.03
CA ASN A 141 15.19 6.30 -8.44
C ASN A 141 13.67 6.14 -8.67
N ILE A 142 13.24 5.57 -9.81
CA ILE A 142 11.83 5.24 -10.00
C ILE A 142 11.36 4.12 -9.08
N ARG A 143 12.18 3.06 -8.90
CA ARG A 143 11.87 2.00 -7.96
C ARG A 143 11.72 2.54 -6.53
N GLU A 144 12.59 3.45 -6.11
CA GLU A 144 12.51 4.13 -4.80
C GLU A 144 11.25 4.99 -4.68
N ALA A 145 10.90 5.75 -5.73
CA ALA A 145 9.68 6.57 -5.75
C ALA A 145 8.41 5.71 -5.63
N ILE A 146 8.34 4.65 -6.42
CA ILE A 146 7.24 3.67 -6.39
C ILE A 146 7.17 2.99 -5.02
N SER A 147 8.31 2.61 -4.45
CA SER A 147 8.40 2.04 -3.10
C SER A 147 7.71 2.91 -2.06
N PHE A 148 8.05 4.20 -2.06
CA PHE A 148 7.48 5.14 -1.11
C PHE A 148 5.96 5.19 -1.25
N GLY A 149 5.48 5.37 -2.49
CA GLY A 149 4.06 5.55 -2.76
C GLY A 149 3.24 4.31 -2.43
N LEU A 150 3.75 3.13 -2.77
CA LEU A 150 3.11 1.87 -2.43
C LEU A 150 3.10 1.62 -0.91
N ALA A 151 4.14 2.04 -0.18
CA ALA A 151 4.14 2.01 1.29
C ALA A 151 3.07 2.92 1.93
N GLN A 152 2.43 3.80 1.14
CA GLN A 152 1.32 4.65 1.59
C GLN A 152 -0.06 4.10 1.24
N LEU A 153 -0.20 2.91 0.63
CA LEU A 153 -1.50 2.32 0.34
C LEU A 153 -2.42 2.34 1.57
N ASP A 154 -3.71 2.58 1.32
CA ASP A 154 -4.77 2.78 2.33
C ASP A 154 -4.64 4.05 3.20
N SER A 155 -3.64 4.91 2.97
CA SER A 155 -3.60 6.23 3.62
C SER A 155 -4.83 7.04 3.23
N VAL A 156 -5.30 7.90 4.14
CA VAL A 156 -6.53 8.64 3.91
C VAL A 156 -6.34 9.76 2.88
N TYR A 157 -7.40 10.12 2.16
CA TYR A 157 -7.39 11.27 1.28
C TYR A 157 -7.63 12.56 2.08
N THR A 158 -6.77 13.56 1.92
CA THR A 158 -6.89 14.85 2.63
C THR A 158 -7.40 15.99 1.76
N GLY A 159 -7.37 15.83 0.44
CA GLY A 159 -7.65 16.90 -0.52
C GLY A 159 -6.47 17.87 -0.70
N GLY A 160 -6.54 18.65 -1.78
CA GLY A 160 -5.43 19.51 -2.21
C GLY A 160 -5.27 20.82 -1.43
N CYS A 161 -6.21 21.16 -0.55
CA CYS A 161 -6.12 22.36 0.29
C CYS A 161 -5.49 22.08 1.67
N ALA A 162 -5.17 20.82 1.96
CA ALA A 162 -4.83 20.34 3.30
C ALA A 162 -3.34 20.54 3.66
N ASP A 163 -2.77 21.72 3.43
CA ASP A 163 -1.36 21.95 3.77
C ASP A 163 -1.12 22.04 5.29
N PRO A 164 -0.11 21.35 5.86
CA PRO A 164 0.89 20.49 5.21
C PRO A 164 0.50 18.99 5.13
N TRP A 165 -0.67 18.61 5.64
CA TRP A 165 -1.16 17.23 5.75
C TRP A 165 -1.26 16.47 4.44
N ARG A 166 -1.54 17.15 3.31
CA ARG A 166 -1.56 16.55 1.96
C ARG A 166 -0.24 15.93 1.50
N PHE A 167 0.84 16.17 2.24
CA PHE A 167 2.17 15.60 2.02
C PHE A 167 2.53 14.48 3.01
N GLY A 168 1.54 13.87 3.67
CA GLY A 168 1.78 12.75 4.61
C GLY A 168 2.10 13.18 6.04
N VAL A 169 1.88 14.45 6.41
CA VAL A 169 2.04 14.90 7.81
C VAL A 169 0.95 14.26 8.68
N ILE A 170 1.36 13.75 9.84
CA ILE A 170 0.48 13.06 10.79
C ILE A 170 -0.11 14.08 11.77
N PRO A 171 -1.43 14.25 11.84
CA PRO A 171 -2.05 15.17 12.79
C PRO A 171 -2.09 14.58 14.20
N GLN A 172 -1.97 15.45 15.20
CA GLN A 172 -2.08 15.08 16.62
C GLN A 172 -3.54 14.99 17.09
N GLN A 173 -4.48 15.53 16.32
CA GLN A 173 -5.90 15.57 16.62
C GLN A 173 -6.73 15.29 15.38
N ASN A 174 -7.94 14.78 15.57
CA ASN A 174 -8.91 14.60 14.51
C ASN A 174 -9.21 15.95 13.85
N MET A 175 -9.24 16.01 12.52
CA MET A 175 -9.46 17.26 11.82
C MET A 175 -10.20 17.10 10.49
N TRP A 176 -10.88 18.18 10.09
CA TRP A 176 -11.52 18.32 8.80
C TRP A 176 -10.74 19.31 7.94
N HIS A 177 -10.36 18.88 6.74
CA HIS A 177 -9.69 19.70 5.75
C HIS A 177 -10.73 20.39 4.87
N ASN A 178 -10.65 21.72 4.75
CA ASN A 178 -11.57 22.48 3.90
C ASN A 178 -11.12 22.39 2.43
N GLY A 179 -11.89 21.70 1.58
CA GLY A 179 -11.57 21.50 0.17
C GLY A 179 -11.99 22.64 -0.78
N SER A 180 -12.67 23.68 -0.28
CA SER A 180 -13.27 24.73 -1.12
C SER A 180 -12.27 25.51 -1.97
N CYS A 181 -10.99 25.58 -1.57
CA CYS A 181 -9.96 26.30 -2.33
C CYS A 181 -9.70 25.71 -3.74
N LEU A 182 -10.09 24.44 -3.95
CA LEU A 182 -10.00 23.73 -5.23
C LEU A 182 -11.36 23.16 -5.66
N ASN A 183 -12.46 23.69 -5.14
CA ASN A 183 -13.82 23.17 -5.37
C ASN A 183 -13.95 21.66 -5.04
N GLN A 184 -13.26 21.22 -3.98
CA GLN A 184 -13.32 19.85 -3.46
C GLN A 184 -14.21 19.77 -2.21
N ASN A 185 -14.64 18.55 -1.87
CA ASN A 185 -15.32 18.28 -0.61
C ASN A 185 -14.39 18.49 0.60
N ASN A 186 -14.98 18.58 1.78
CA ASN A 186 -14.22 18.51 3.03
C ASN A 186 -13.84 17.05 3.32
N TYR A 187 -12.60 16.82 3.75
CA TYR A 187 -12.10 15.48 4.05
C TYR A 187 -11.69 15.36 5.51
N PHE A 188 -12.08 14.26 6.16
CA PHE A 188 -11.72 13.97 7.52
C PHE A 188 -10.40 13.18 7.59
N GLN A 189 -9.51 13.59 8.50
CA GLN A 189 -8.29 12.88 8.84
C GLN A 189 -8.26 12.59 10.35
N PRO A 190 -8.23 11.30 10.75
CA PRO A 190 -8.07 10.93 12.16
C PRO A 190 -6.67 11.26 12.70
N ALA A 191 -6.57 11.51 14.00
CA ALA A 191 -5.30 11.65 14.71
C ALA A 191 -4.43 10.41 14.50
N GLY A 192 -3.13 10.60 14.28
CA GLY A 192 -2.18 9.49 14.10
C GLY A 192 -2.21 8.82 12.71
N VAL A 193 -3.11 9.23 11.81
CA VAL A 193 -3.26 8.62 10.48
C VAL A 193 -2.66 9.53 9.40
N LYS A 194 -1.75 9.00 8.58
CA LYS A 194 -1.20 9.71 7.41
C LYS A 194 -2.28 9.91 6.35
N GLY A 195 -2.18 11.03 5.63
CA GLY A 195 -3.02 11.27 4.48
C GLY A 195 -2.28 11.97 3.35
N PHE A 196 -2.82 11.83 2.14
CA PHE A 196 -2.24 12.37 0.92
C PHE A 196 -3.34 12.92 0.01
N ASP A 197 -2.97 13.84 -0.87
CA ASP A 197 -3.73 14.13 -2.08
C ASP A 197 -2.96 13.65 -3.32
N CYS A 198 -3.55 13.82 -4.50
CA CYS A 198 -3.01 13.28 -5.76
C CYS A 198 -1.58 13.75 -6.04
N SER A 199 -1.34 15.07 -6.06
CA SER A 199 -0.01 15.61 -6.34
C SER A 199 0.93 15.60 -5.15
N GLY A 200 0.42 15.62 -3.91
CA GLY A 200 1.22 15.51 -2.70
C GLY A 200 1.86 14.13 -2.56
N LEU A 201 1.14 13.06 -2.93
CA LEU A 201 1.71 11.71 -3.03
C LEU A 201 2.90 11.69 -4.01
N ILE A 202 2.68 12.14 -5.25
CA ILE A 202 3.72 12.14 -6.30
C ILE A 202 4.92 13.00 -5.93
N PHE A 203 4.70 14.17 -5.34
CA PHE A 203 5.76 15.04 -4.85
C PHE A 203 6.66 14.30 -3.84
N LYS A 204 6.05 13.65 -2.83
CA LYS A 204 6.78 12.92 -1.79
C LYS A 204 7.47 11.66 -2.32
N MET A 205 6.89 11.00 -3.32
CA MET A 205 7.54 9.87 -4.01
C MET A 205 8.87 10.31 -4.64
N PHE A 206 8.87 11.41 -5.39
CA PHE A 206 10.11 11.90 -6.03
C PHE A 206 11.09 12.52 -5.05
N GLU A 207 10.60 13.23 -4.03
CA GLU A 207 11.45 13.76 -2.97
C GLU A 207 12.17 12.62 -2.23
N TYR A 208 11.47 11.53 -1.91
CA TYR A 208 12.06 10.35 -1.27
C TYR A 208 13.16 9.72 -2.14
N ALA A 209 12.92 9.61 -3.45
CA ALA A 209 13.87 9.07 -4.41
C ALA A 209 15.03 10.02 -4.77
N GLY A 210 15.15 11.18 -4.10
CA GLY A 210 16.19 12.17 -4.39
C GLY A 210 16.09 12.79 -5.80
N VAL A 211 14.94 12.69 -6.46
CA VAL A 211 14.73 13.28 -7.79
C VAL A 211 14.28 14.73 -7.64
N TRP A 212 14.96 15.64 -8.34
CA TRP A 212 14.53 17.04 -8.40
C TRP A 212 13.13 17.16 -9.01
N PHE A 213 12.16 17.54 -8.18
CA PHE A 213 10.75 17.61 -8.56
C PHE A 213 10.05 18.76 -7.82
N PRO A 214 10.15 20.01 -8.31
CA PRO A 214 9.69 21.20 -7.58
C PRO A 214 8.19 21.49 -7.74
N TRP A 215 7.40 20.57 -8.30
CA TRP A 215 5.99 20.79 -8.58
C TRP A 215 5.13 20.08 -7.54
N ALA A 216 4.35 20.84 -6.78
CA ALA A 216 3.47 20.32 -5.74
C ALA A 216 2.00 20.21 -6.18
N SER A 217 1.64 20.75 -7.35
CA SER A 217 0.28 20.69 -7.91
C SER A 217 0.25 19.93 -9.24
N SER A 218 -0.83 19.19 -9.51
CA SER A 218 -1.00 18.50 -10.80
C SER A 218 -1.05 19.46 -12.00
N THR A 219 -1.53 20.70 -11.79
CA THR A 219 -1.50 21.76 -12.80
C THR A 219 -0.07 22.14 -13.17
N ASP A 220 0.79 22.40 -12.19
CA ASP A 220 2.18 22.76 -12.45
C ASP A 220 2.93 21.60 -13.09
N MET A 221 2.70 20.36 -12.64
CA MET A 221 3.27 19.16 -13.25
C MET A 221 2.86 19.04 -14.73
N LYS A 222 1.57 19.20 -15.04
CA LYS A 222 1.06 19.10 -16.42
C LYS A 222 1.68 20.16 -17.34
N ASN A 223 1.92 21.35 -16.81
CA ASN A 223 2.45 22.48 -17.57
C ASN A 223 3.97 22.40 -17.77
N ALA A 224 4.69 21.86 -16.79
CA ALA A 224 6.15 21.88 -16.78
C ALA A 224 6.81 20.60 -17.29
N LEU A 225 6.19 19.44 -17.09
CA LEU A 225 6.81 18.16 -17.46
C LEU A 225 6.73 17.90 -18.97
N PRO A 226 7.79 17.36 -19.59
CA PRO A 226 7.75 16.92 -20.98
C PRO A 226 6.62 15.93 -21.25
N ARG A 227 5.83 16.21 -22.28
CA ARG A 227 4.76 15.32 -22.74
C ARG A 227 5.34 14.21 -23.62
N ILE A 228 4.85 12.99 -23.44
CA ILE A 228 5.13 11.84 -24.30
C ILE A 228 3.83 11.30 -24.92
N ASP A 229 3.96 10.42 -25.91
CA ASP A 229 2.82 9.66 -26.40
C ASP A 229 2.42 8.57 -25.41
N LYS A 230 1.12 8.31 -25.25
CA LYS A 230 0.62 7.27 -24.33
C LYS A 230 1.07 5.86 -24.72
N SER A 231 1.33 5.61 -26.01
CA SER A 231 1.89 4.34 -26.48
C SER A 231 3.35 4.11 -26.04
N GLN A 232 4.01 5.14 -25.53
CA GLN A 232 5.40 5.09 -25.07
C GLN A 232 5.54 5.06 -23.54
N LEU A 233 4.42 4.84 -22.83
CA LEU A 233 4.40 4.78 -21.36
C LEU A 233 5.39 3.73 -20.84
N GLN A 234 6.15 4.14 -19.83
CA GLN A 234 7.08 3.32 -19.06
C GLN A 234 6.74 3.45 -17.59
N VAL A 235 7.10 2.43 -16.81
CA VAL A 235 6.89 2.44 -15.36
C VAL A 235 7.57 3.67 -14.74
N GLY A 236 6.82 4.45 -13.97
CA GLY A 236 7.25 5.73 -13.41
C GLY A 236 6.76 6.97 -14.15
N ASP A 237 6.24 6.84 -15.38
CA ASP A 237 5.62 7.95 -16.10
C ASP A 237 4.33 8.40 -15.42
N LEU A 238 3.97 9.67 -15.61
CA LEU A 238 2.78 10.26 -15.01
C LEU A 238 1.67 10.45 -16.04
N LEU A 239 0.44 10.08 -15.69
CA LEU A 239 -0.76 10.50 -16.41
C LEU A 239 -1.41 11.65 -15.65
N ILE A 240 -1.49 12.81 -16.31
CA ILE A 240 -1.84 14.07 -15.67
C ILE A 240 -3.02 14.75 -16.37
N LYS A 241 -4.01 15.19 -15.59
CA LYS A 241 -5.00 16.18 -16.01
C LYS A 241 -5.02 17.33 -15.01
N TYR A 242 -5.67 18.44 -15.36
CA TYR A 242 -5.86 19.51 -14.38
C TYR A 242 -6.69 18.96 -13.21
N GLY A 243 -6.11 19.03 -12.00
CA GLY A 243 -6.72 18.54 -10.77
C GLY A 243 -6.45 17.07 -10.43
N HIS A 244 -5.75 16.28 -11.26
CA HIS A 244 -5.39 14.90 -10.91
C HIS A 244 -4.10 14.41 -11.56
N VAL A 245 -3.35 13.59 -10.83
CA VAL A 245 -2.13 12.93 -11.31
C VAL A 245 -2.04 11.53 -10.71
N ALA A 246 -1.54 10.59 -11.50
CA ALA A 246 -1.24 9.23 -11.10
C ALA A 246 0.03 8.73 -11.80
N MET A 247 0.74 7.79 -11.19
CA MET A 247 1.96 7.18 -11.73
C MET A 247 1.66 5.82 -12.36
N TYR A 248 2.18 5.59 -13.56
CA TYR A 248 2.03 4.33 -14.28
C TYR A 248 2.92 3.23 -13.70
N LEU A 249 2.34 2.07 -13.44
CA LEU A 249 2.99 0.91 -12.83
C LEU A 249 3.26 -0.24 -13.81
N GLY A 250 2.69 -0.20 -15.02
CA GLY A 250 2.78 -1.31 -15.96
C GLY A 250 1.79 -2.44 -15.66
N ASP A 251 1.93 -3.55 -16.39
CA ASP A 251 1.17 -4.79 -16.23
C ASP A 251 2.01 -5.77 -15.39
N GLY A 252 1.96 -5.60 -14.07
CA GLY A 252 2.81 -6.37 -13.15
C GLY A 252 2.42 -7.83 -13.01
N ASN A 253 1.13 -8.15 -13.16
CA ASN A 253 0.60 -9.51 -13.03
C ASN A 253 0.50 -10.25 -14.38
N GLY A 254 0.72 -9.56 -15.50
CA GLY A 254 0.76 -10.14 -16.83
C GLY A 254 -0.61 -10.51 -17.40
N ASP A 255 -1.69 -9.94 -16.87
CA ASP A 255 -3.06 -10.23 -17.33
C ASP A 255 -3.50 -9.35 -18.53
N GLY A 256 -2.62 -8.46 -18.99
CA GLY A 256 -2.88 -7.50 -20.06
C GLY A 256 -3.55 -6.21 -19.60
N ILE A 257 -3.77 -6.01 -18.30
CA ILE A 257 -4.38 -4.81 -17.72
C ILE A 257 -3.32 -4.05 -16.91
N PRO A 258 -2.79 -2.94 -17.46
CA PRO A 258 -1.82 -2.15 -16.74
C PRO A 258 -2.45 -1.39 -15.57
N SER A 259 -1.61 -1.01 -14.60
CA SER A 259 -2.01 -0.39 -13.34
C SER A 259 -1.43 1.01 -13.13
N MET A 260 -2.07 1.77 -12.24
CA MET A 260 -1.71 3.13 -11.81
C MET A 260 -1.66 3.22 -10.29
N LEU A 261 -0.65 3.88 -9.75
CA LEU A 261 -0.64 4.32 -8.35
C LEU A 261 -1.16 5.75 -8.26
N GLU A 262 -2.13 5.98 -7.38
CA GLU A 262 -2.76 7.28 -7.23
C GLU A 262 -3.23 7.57 -5.80
N ALA A 263 -3.58 8.84 -5.54
CA ALA A 263 -4.37 9.24 -4.39
C ALA A 263 -5.66 9.94 -4.83
N ARG A 264 -6.83 9.35 -4.54
CA ARG A 264 -8.16 9.94 -4.80
C ARG A 264 -9.18 9.48 -3.75
N PRO A 265 -10.23 10.26 -3.46
CA PRO A 265 -11.24 9.87 -2.48
C PRO A 265 -12.21 8.85 -3.09
N ARG A 266 -11.90 7.56 -2.98
CA ARG A 266 -12.71 6.50 -3.62
C ARG A 266 -13.75 5.90 -2.70
N TRP A 267 -13.38 5.61 -1.45
CA TRP A 267 -14.21 4.84 -0.51
C TRP A 267 -14.28 5.55 0.84
N GLY A 268 -15.48 5.61 1.43
CA GLY A 268 -15.69 6.15 2.76
C GLY A 268 -15.50 5.09 3.84
N ASN A 269 -14.80 5.45 4.91
CA ASN A 269 -14.56 4.61 6.06
C ASN A 269 -15.62 4.84 7.15
N PRO A 270 -15.83 3.88 8.07
CA PRO A 270 -16.80 4.02 9.17
C PRO A 270 -16.54 5.22 10.10
N ASP A 271 -15.29 5.68 10.17
CA ASP A 271 -14.88 6.86 10.96
C ASP A 271 -15.11 8.20 10.22
N GLY A 272 -15.64 8.16 9.00
CA GLY A 272 -15.89 9.33 8.16
C GLY A 272 -14.68 9.78 7.31
N SER A 273 -13.52 9.14 7.46
CA SER A 273 -12.38 9.39 6.56
C SER A 273 -12.62 8.75 5.18
N MET A 274 -11.82 9.13 4.20
CA MET A 274 -11.86 8.53 2.87
C MET A 274 -10.55 7.80 2.61
N THR A 275 -10.58 6.56 2.14
CA THR A 275 -9.37 5.89 1.64
C THR A 275 -8.88 6.61 0.40
N GLY A 276 -7.59 6.95 0.42
CA GLY A 276 -6.96 7.85 -0.54
C GLY A 276 -5.99 7.15 -1.49
N VAL A 277 -4.96 6.50 -0.96
CA VAL A 277 -3.89 5.92 -1.80
C VAL A 277 -4.25 4.50 -2.23
N MET A 278 -4.24 4.23 -3.53
CA MET A 278 -4.65 2.94 -4.11
C MET A 278 -3.96 2.64 -5.44
N ILE A 279 -4.05 1.38 -5.86
CA ILE A 279 -3.78 0.96 -7.23
C ILE A 279 -5.10 0.94 -8.01
N SER A 280 -5.09 1.40 -9.26
CA SER A 280 -6.26 1.44 -10.15
C SER A 280 -5.92 1.01 -11.56
N ASP A 281 -6.93 0.59 -12.32
CA ASP A 281 -6.81 0.21 -13.73
C ASP A 281 -6.35 1.41 -14.58
N ALA A 282 -5.21 1.27 -15.26
CA ALA A 282 -4.63 2.32 -16.08
C ALA A 282 -5.45 2.63 -17.34
N ARG A 283 -6.36 1.75 -17.77
CA ARG A 283 -7.20 1.98 -18.96
C ARG A 283 -8.12 3.19 -18.79
N GLU A 284 -8.56 3.49 -17.56
CA GLU A 284 -9.34 4.71 -17.24
C GLU A 284 -8.57 6.00 -17.59
N TYR A 285 -7.24 5.95 -17.48
CA TYR A 285 -6.33 7.07 -17.70
C TYR A 285 -5.83 7.11 -19.15
N ILE A 286 -5.44 5.95 -19.67
CA ILE A 286 -4.91 5.80 -21.03
C ILE A 286 -6.02 6.09 -22.06
N GLY A 287 -7.22 5.58 -21.85
CA GLY A 287 -8.36 5.78 -22.74
C GLY A 287 -8.97 7.19 -22.68
N SER A 288 -8.73 7.95 -21.61
CA SER A 288 -9.30 9.30 -21.44
C SER A 288 -8.54 10.39 -22.19
N GLY A 289 -9.24 11.23 -22.95
CA GLY A 289 -8.65 12.39 -23.64
C GLY A 289 -8.19 13.52 -22.72
N GLU A 290 -8.61 13.54 -21.45
CA GLU A 290 -8.23 14.58 -20.49
C GLU A 290 -6.79 14.41 -19.97
N PHE A 291 -6.36 13.15 -19.83
CA PHE A 291 -5.04 12.81 -19.33
C PHE A 291 -4.02 12.88 -20.46
N THR A 292 -2.90 13.54 -20.18
CA THR A 292 -1.69 13.51 -21.01
C THR A 292 -0.61 12.72 -20.29
N ALA A 293 0.21 11.98 -21.03
CA ALA A 293 1.35 11.26 -20.47
C ALA A 293 2.56 12.18 -20.39
N HIS A 294 3.27 12.13 -19.28
CA HIS A 294 4.45 12.94 -19.01
C HIS A 294 5.56 12.07 -18.43
N ARG A 295 6.79 12.37 -18.83
CA ARG A 295 7.99 11.72 -18.31
C ARG A 295 8.80 12.72 -17.51
N VAL A 296 9.08 12.39 -16.27
CA VAL A 296 10.03 13.16 -15.46
C VAL A 296 11.44 12.85 -16.00
N THR A 297 12.23 13.89 -16.24
CA THR A 297 13.60 13.74 -16.75
C THR A 297 14.53 13.55 -15.57
N TRP A 298 15.25 12.43 -15.57
CA TRP A 298 16.20 12.07 -14.53
C TRP A 298 17.57 12.64 -14.91
N ALA A 299 18.22 13.34 -13.99
CA ALA A 299 19.60 13.81 -14.15
C ALA A 299 20.59 12.66 -13.92
#